data_AF-A0A367W095-F1
#
_entry.id   AF-A0A367W095-F1
#
_cell.length_a   1.000
_cell.length_b   1.000
_cell.length_c   1.000
_cell.angle_alpha   90.00
_cell.angle_beta   90.00
_cell.angle_gamma   90.00
#
_symmetry.space_group_name_H-M   'P 1'
#
loop_
_entity.id
_entity.type
_entity.pdbx_description
1 polymer ?
#
loop_
_entity_poly.entity_id
_entity_poly.type
_entity_poly.pdbx_seq_one_letter_code
_entity_poly.pdbx_strand_id
1 'polypeptide(L)'
;MQLVSNKFLGSGFDVSKHGFPRQLEDSDLYSLIQTISFLGSRTWREGSVVDRGYLDFMPELTPEKMEHVAGALRDWPSGYFKFLDGICAGKDAPGGAIAMHWMFGGYYKCLVEAQKRLHFLFDGLQDYMNERLDGYLLTGRGNPAVLKVRDRRRYIPGFVARKQLRVGRQEFTRLVDRGFLQSRVFRTSYGDVACVHRDSVREYAEVKQRLVGRRQLSEELGISLHALYSLSVGNVLKPFHSPQKDGWPQWYYDRKAVDEWLNDLRALAQPISGVKQSLSLSEAVAAFNKQGVSYCSLFHAVGEGTLKLYRRQKDNESSLNCFHLSRFQLKSWYPSLS
;
A
#
# COMPACT_ATOMS: atom_id res chain seq x y z
N MET A 1 -27.64 16.70 -28.15
CA MET A 1 -27.26 17.86 -28.99
C MET A 1 -26.71 19.04 -28.20
N GLN A 2 -27.20 19.35 -27.00
CA GLN A 2 -26.65 20.44 -26.18
C GLN A 2 -25.14 20.28 -25.92
N LEU A 3 -24.64 19.15 -25.40
CA LEU A 3 -23.19 18.89 -25.20
C LEU A 3 -22.27 19.28 -26.39
N VAL A 4 -22.67 18.93 -27.62
CA VAL A 4 -21.89 19.22 -28.84
C VAL A 4 -22.04 20.69 -29.24
N SER A 5 -23.24 21.25 -29.12
CA SER A 5 -23.50 22.67 -29.37
C SER A 5 -22.79 23.58 -28.35
N ASN A 6 -22.61 23.13 -27.12
CA ASN A 6 -22.05 23.92 -26.03
C ASN A 6 -20.55 24.11 -26.15
N LYS A 7 -19.84 23.04 -26.49
CA LYS A 7 -18.38 23.06 -26.57
C LYS A 7 -17.85 23.67 -27.87
N PHE A 8 -18.60 23.60 -28.97
CA PHE A 8 -18.10 23.97 -30.30
C PHE A 8 -18.94 25.04 -31.02
N LEU A 9 -20.15 25.37 -30.55
CA LEU A 9 -21.01 26.40 -31.16
C LEU A 9 -21.27 27.60 -30.22
N GLY A 10 -20.62 27.68 -29.04
CA GLY A 10 -20.56 28.90 -28.22
C GLY A 10 -21.83 29.24 -27.43
N SER A 11 -22.72 28.28 -27.16
CA SER A 11 -24.02 28.53 -26.48
C SER A 11 -23.96 28.82 -24.97
N GLY A 12 -22.78 29.07 -24.38
CA GLY A 12 -22.63 29.51 -22.99
C GLY A 12 -23.04 28.50 -21.91
N PHE A 13 -23.29 27.24 -22.28
CA PHE A 13 -23.68 26.18 -21.35
C PHE A 13 -22.44 25.52 -20.74
N ASP A 14 -22.34 25.65 -19.42
CA ASP A 14 -21.23 25.16 -18.63
C ASP A 14 -21.48 23.70 -18.20
N VAL A 15 -20.80 22.77 -18.87
CA VAL A 15 -20.87 21.32 -18.57
C VAL A 15 -20.37 20.99 -17.16
N SER A 16 -19.54 21.84 -16.54
CA SER A 16 -19.04 21.61 -15.19
C SER A 16 -20.15 21.70 -14.14
N LYS A 17 -21.18 22.51 -14.39
CA LYS A 17 -22.38 22.64 -13.53
C LYS A 17 -23.21 21.37 -13.47
N HIS A 18 -22.97 20.42 -14.36
CA HIS A 18 -23.66 19.15 -14.43
C HIS A 18 -22.77 17.95 -14.05
N GLY A 19 -21.58 18.22 -13.48
CA GLY A 19 -20.69 17.20 -12.95
C GLY A 19 -20.15 16.25 -14.02
N PHE A 20 -19.92 16.74 -15.25
CA PHE A 20 -19.31 15.90 -16.29
C PHE A 20 -17.86 15.56 -15.93
N PRO A 21 -17.29 14.47 -16.49
CA PRO A 21 -15.88 14.15 -16.30
C PRO A 21 -15.00 15.28 -16.86
N ARG A 22 -14.03 15.76 -16.06
CA ARG A 22 -13.07 16.80 -16.50
C ARG A 22 -12.37 16.45 -17.81
N GLN A 23 -12.08 15.17 -18.03
CA GLN A 23 -11.47 14.67 -19.27
C GLN A 23 -12.34 14.95 -20.50
N LEU A 24 -13.66 15.08 -20.35
CA LEU A 24 -14.56 15.50 -21.43
C LEU A 24 -14.69 17.00 -21.56
N GLU A 25 -14.43 17.77 -20.49
CA GLU A 25 -14.36 19.24 -20.54
C GLU A 25 -13.14 19.65 -21.38
N ASP A 26 -11.99 19.04 -21.13
CA ASP A 26 -10.71 19.37 -21.76
C ASP A 26 -10.46 18.67 -23.11
N SER A 27 -11.33 17.74 -23.52
CA SER A 27 -11.12 16.94 -24.74
C SER A 27 -11.33 17.71 -26.06
N ASP A 28 -11.01 17.11 -27.20
CA ASP A 28 -11.45 17.61 -28.50
C ASP A 28 -12.85 17.11 -28.89
N LEU A 29 -13.42 17.67 -29.97
CA LEU A 29 -14.74 17.26 -30.48
C LEU A 29 -14.76 15.78 -30.84
N TYR A 30 -13.65 15.30 -31.39
CA TYR A 30 -13.49 13.93 -31.82
C TYR A 30 -13.64 12.94 -30.65
N SER A 31 -12.96 13.19 -29.54
CA SER A 31 -13.04 12.37 -28.32
C SER A 31 -14.43 12.42 -27.69
N LEU A 32 -15.10 13.57 -27.74
CA LEU A 32 -16.48 13.71 -27.28
C LEU A 32 -17.43 12.87 -28.15
N ILE A 33 -17.35 12.98 -29.47
CA ILE A 33 -18.14 12.18 -30.41
C ILE A 33 -17.84 10.70 -30.22
N GLN A 34 -16.58 10.30 -30.08
CA GLN A 34 -16.21 8.91 -29.83
C GLN A 34 -16.81 8.37 -28.53
N THR A 35 -16.79 9.17 -27.46
CA THR A 35 -17.38 8.79 -26.18
C THR A 35 -18.89 8.60 -26.31
N ILE A 36 -19.57 9.56 -26.96
CA ILE A 36 -21.01 9.51 -27.18
C ILE A 36 -21.38 8.31 -28.03
N SER A 37 -20.68 8.08 -29.14
CA SER A 37 -20.88 6.94 -30.02
C SER A 37 -20.61 5.62 -29.30
N PHE A 38 -19.56 5.57 -28.48
CA PHE A 38 -19.23 4.37 -27.70
C PHE A 38 -20.34 3.99 -26.73
N LEU A 39 -20.78 4.94 -25.88
CA LEU A 39 -21.83 4.72 -24.90
C LEU A 39 -23.19 4.46 -25.60
N GLY A 40 -23.55 5.26 -26.61
CA GLY A 40 -24.82 5.18 -27.31
C GLY A 40 -24.98 3.95 -28.20
N SER A 41 -23.88 3.36 -28.68
CA SER A 41 -23.92 2.07 -29.40
C SER A 41 -24.27 0.88 -28.48
N ARG A 42 -24.26 1.08 -27.17
CA ARG A 42 -24.44 0.02 -26.15
C ARG A 42 -25.59 0.27 -25.19
N THR A 43 -26.27 1.41 -25.29
CA THR A 43 -27.55 1.64 -24.64
C THR A 43 -28.63 0.86 -25.41
N TRP A 44 -29.18 -0.17 -24.74
CA TRP A 44 -30.49 -0.80 -24.99
C TRP A 44 -30.57 -2.14 -25.76
N ARG A 45 -30.98 -3.18 -25.00
CA ARG A 45 -31.80 -4.31 -25.45
C ARG A 45 -32.70 -4.70 -24.27
N GLU A 46 -33.94 -4.24 -24.27
CA GLU A 46 -35.00 -4.96 -23.56
C GLU A 46 -35.29 -6.26 -24.34
N GLY A 47 -35.05 -7.42 -23.74
CA GLY A 47 -35.73 -8.66 -24.13
C GLY A 47 -35.12 -9.58 -25.20
N SER A 48 -33.84 -9.49 -25.60
CA SER A 48 -33.26 -10.51 -26.51
C SER A 48 -31.92 -11.10 -26.04
N VAL A 49 -31.93 -12.42 -25.87
CA VAL A 49 -30.90 -13.32 -25.30
C VAL A 49 -29.62 -13.44 -26.16
N VAL A 50 -29.45 -12.68 -27.24
CA VAL A 50 -28.36 -12.92 -28.20
C VAL A 50 -27.39 -11.75 -28.27
N ASP A 51 -26.23 -11.91 -27.62
CA ASP A 51 -25.06 -11.03 -27.59
C ASP A 51 -24.34 -10.91 -28.96
N ARG A 52 -25.06 -10.53 -30.02
CA ARG A 52 -24.50 -10.36 -31.37
C ARG A 52 -25.02 -9.09 -32.05
N GLY A 53 -24.09 -8.24 -32.46
CA GLY A 53 -24.28 -7.20 -33.46
C GLY A 53 -24.26 -5.78 -32.90
N TYR A 54 -23.42 -4.94 -33.49
CA TYR A 54 -23.58 -3.49 -33.43
C TYR A 54 -25.00 -3.16 -33.91
N LEU A 55 -25.77 -2.40 -33.13
CA LEU A 55 -26.97 -1.79 -33.67
C LEU A 55 -26.53 -0.72 -34.64
N ASP A 56 -26.91 -0.86 -35.91
CA ASP A 56 -26.87 0.24 -36.86
C ASP A 56 -27.58 1.45 -36.23
N PHE A 57 -27.00 2.62 -36.46
CA PHE A 57 -27.47 3.89 -35.91
C PHE A 57 -28.83 4.23 -36.55
N MET A 58 -29.92 3.63 -36.05
CA MET A 58 -31.27 3.98 -36.48
C MET A 58 -31.54 5.42 -36.02
N PRO A 59 -31.78 6.36 -36.95
CA PRO A 59 -31.96 7.78 -36.63
C PRO A 59 -33.10 8.04 -35.63
N GLU A 60 -34.11 7.18 -35.64
CA GLU A 60 -35.33 7.29 -34.84
C GLU A 60 -35.10 7.09 -33.33
N LEU A 61 -34.08 6.31 -32.94
CA LEU A 61 -33.73 6.05 -31.53
C LEU A 61 -32.68 7.02 -30.99
N THR A 62 -32.32 8.04 -31.77
CA THR A 62 -31.23 8.97 -31.43
C THR A 62 -31.51 9.80 -30.17
N PRO A 63 -32.72 10.34 -29.94
CA PRO A 63 -33.01 11.14 -28.74
C PRO A 63 -32.85 10.34 -27.44
N GLU A 64 -33.45 9.15 -27.36
CA GLU A 64 -33.39 8.28 -26.18
C GLU A 64 -31.96 7.79 -25.89
N LYS A 65 -31.22 7.37 -26.93
CA LYS A 65 -29.81 7.00 -26.78
C LYS A 65 -28.97 8.17 -26.27
N MET A 66 -29.22 9.38 -26.77
CA MET A 66 -28.52 10.57 -26.32
C MET A 66 -28.85 10.95 -24.88
N GLU A 67 -30.09 10.73 -24.44
CA GLU A 67 -30.49 10.92 -23.05
C GLU A 67 -29.79 9.92 -22.13
N HIS A 68 -29.73 8.64 -22.51
CA HIS A 68 -28.99 7.64 -21.75
C HIS A 68 -27.48 7.94 -21.66
N VAL A 69 -26.87 8.35 -22.77
CA VAL A 69 -25.46 8.77 -22.79
C VAL A 69 -25.24 9.98 -21.88
N ALA A 70 -26.12 10.97 -21.96
CA ALA A 70 -26.04 12.14 -21.09
C ALA A 70 -26.20 11.73 -19.61
N GLY A 71 -27.13 10.83 -19.29
CA GLY A 71 -27.32 10.30 -17.95
C GLY A 71 -26.11 9.51 -17.43
N ALA A 72 -25.43 8.75 -18.29
CA ALA A 72 -24.20 8.03 -17.93
C ALA A 72 -23.02 8.97 -17.67
N LEU A 73 -22.99 10.15 -18.28
CA LEU A 73 -21.91 11.12 -18.15
C LEU A 73 -22.19 12.21 -17.09
N ARG A 74 -23.45 12.44 -16.75
CA ARG A 74 -23.87 13.40 -15.73
C ARG A 74 -23.49 12.91 -14.33
N ASP A 75 -23.19 13.83 -13.42
CA ASP A 75 -22.89 13.54 -12.01
C ASP A 75 -21.80 12.47 -11.85
N TRP A 76 -20.73 12.58 -12.65
CA TRP A 76 -19.64 11.61 -12.68
C TRP A 76 -18.98 11.47 -11.29
N PRO A 77 -18.64 10.24 -10.83
CA PRO A 77 -18.77 8.95 -11.54
C PRO A 77 -20.13 8.25 -11.34
N SER A 78 -21.06 8.83 -10.58
CA SER A 78 -22.31 8.17 -10.16
C SER A 78 -23.25 7.84 -11.33
N GLY A 79 -23.38 8.75 -12.31
CA GLY A 79 -24.19 8.48 -13.52
C GLY A 79 -23.67 7.27 -14.30
N TYR A 80 -22.35 7.15 -14.41
CA TYR A 80 -21.71 6.03 -15.09
C TYR A 80 -21.86 4.72 -14.33
N PHE A 81 -21.82 4.76 -13.00
CA PHE A 81 -22.08 3.58 -12.19
C PHE A 81 -23.51 3.06 -12.39
N LYS A 82 -24.52 3.94 -12.44
CA LYS A 82 -25.89 3.56 -12.76
C LYS A 82 -26.01 2.93 -14.16
N PHE A 83 -25.26 3.46 -15.13
CA PHE A 83 -25.18 2.88 -16.46
C PHE A 83 -24.59 1.46 -16.44
N LEU A 84 -23.51 1.25 -15.68
CA LEU A 84 -22.91 -0.08 -15.49
C LEU A 84 -23.83 -1.03 -14.72
N ASP A 85 -24.56 -0.55 -13.70
CA ASP A 85 -25.58 -1.31 -12.99
C ASP A 85 -26.63 -1.84 -13.98
N GLY A 86 -27.06 -1.01 -14.93
CA GLY A 86 -27.97 -1.42 -16.01
C GLY A 86 -27.40 -2.49 -16.94
N ILE A 87 -26.09 -2.44 -17.24
CA ILE A 87 -25.40 -3.50 -18.02
C ILE A 87 -25.32 -4.81 -17.23
N CYS A 88 -25.18 -4.72 -15.91
CA CYS A 88 -25.10 -5.85 -15.00
C CYS A 88 -26.46 -6.40 -14.59
N ALA A 89 -27.56 -5.70 -14.85
CA ALA A 89 -28.90 -6.10 -14.44
C ALA A 89 -29.24 -7.52 -14.96
N GLY A 90 -29.69 -8.39 -14.05
CA GLY A 90 -30.01 -9.79 -14.36
C GLY A 90 -28.81 -10.71 -14.57
N LYS A 91 -27.58 -10.23 -14.35
CA LYS A 91 -26.36 -11.05 -14.39
C LYS A 91 -25.85 -11.28 -12.99
N ASP A 92 -25.95 -12.51 -12.52
CA ASP A 92 -25.38 -12.90 -11.24
C ASP A 92 -23.90 -13.26 -11.35
N ALA A 93 -23.23 -13.24 -10.20
CA ALA A 93 -21.89 -13.78 -10.01
C ALA A 93 -22.00 -15.19 -9.40
N PRO A 94 -22.30 -16.24 -10.19
CA PRO A 94 -22.50 -17.59 -9.65
C PRO A 94 -21.25 -18.04 -8.89
N GLY A 95 -21.41 -18.19 -7.58
CA GLY A 95 -20.34 -18.57 -6.67
C GLY A 95 -19.33 -17.45 -6.40
N GLY A 96 -19.75 -16.20 -6.21
CA GLY A 96 -18.97 -15.13 -5.56
C GLY A 96 -17.77 -14.59 -6.34
N ALA A 97 -17.54 -15.10 -7.55
CA ALA A 97 -16.45 -14.71 -8.42
C ALA A 97 -16.99 -14.19 -9.76
N ILE A 98 -16.49 -13.03 -10.18
CA ILE A 98 -16.94 -12.34 -11.39
C ILE A 98 -15.90 -12.53 -12.50
N ALA A 99 -16.33 -13.00 -13.66
CA ALA A 99 -15.56 -12.89 -14.89
C ALA A 99 -16.02 -11.63 -15.65
N MET A 100 -15.08 -10.71 -15.93
CA MET A 100 -15.38 -9.41 -16.54
C MET A 100 -16.19 -9.52 -17.84
N HIS A 101 -15.79 -10.43 -18.71
CA HIS A 101 -16.48 -10.65 -19.99
C HIS A 101 -17.87 -11.29 -19.82
N TRP A 102 -18.19 -11.94 -18.70
CA TRP A 102 -19.54 -12.46 -18.44
C TRP A 102 -20.44 -11.36 -17.89
N MET A 103 -19.95 -10.59 -16.92
CA MET A 103 -20.73 -9.52 -16.29
C MET A 103 -20.96 -8.35 -17.25
N PHE A 104 -19.94 -7.95 -17.99
CA PHE A 104 -20.01 -6.77 -18.87
C PHE A 104 -20.09 -7.13 -20.36
N GLY A 105 -19.94 -8.40 -20.75
CA GLY A 105 -20.17 -8.85 -22.13
C GLY A 105 -19.33 -8.10 -23.17
N GLY A 106 -19.97 -7.81 -24.31
CA GLY A 106 -19.39 -7.02 -25.40
C GLY A 106 -18.97 -5.60 -25.00
N TYR A 107 -19.59 -4.99 -23.97
CA TYR A 107 -19.21 -3.65 -23.51
C TYR A 107 -17.75 -3.64 -23.05
N TYR A 108 -17.36 -4.60 -22.20
CA TYR A 108 -16.00 -4.70 -21.70
C TYR A 108 -14.99 -4.96 -22.81
N LYS A 109 -15.31 -5.85 -23.75
CA LYS A 109 -14.43 -6.14 -24.90
C LYS A 109 -14.14 -4.88 -25.70
N CYS A 110 -15.17 -4.11 -26.06
CA CYS A 110 -14.99 -2.87 -26.82
C CYS A 110 -14.26 -1.79 -26.00
N LEU A 111 -14.54 -1.70 -24.70
CA LEU A 111 -13.84 -0.73 -23.84
C LEU A 111 -12.34 -1.03 -23.75
N VAL A 112 -11.97 -2.31 -23.68
CA VAL A 112 -10.57 -2.76 -23.72
C VAL A 112 -9.89 -2.36 -25.04
N GLU A 113 -10.55 -2.58 -26.18
CA GLU A 113 -10.03 -2.17 -27.49
C GLU A 113 -9.89 -0.65 -27.61
N ALA A 114 -10.80 0.11 -26.97
CA ALA A 114 -10.78 1.57 -26.95
C ALA A 114 -9.99 2.19 -25.79
N GLN A 115 -9.35 1.39 -24.93
CA GLN A 115 -8.79 1.82 -23.63
C GLN A 115 -7.87 3.06 -23.74
N LYS A 116 -7.03 3.14 -24.77
CA LYS A 116 -6.11 4.28 -24.95
C LYS A 116 -6.85 5.59 -25.23
N ARG A 117 -7.94 5.52 -26.00
CA ARG A 117 -8.75 6.68 -26.41
C ARG A 117 -9.73 7.07 -25.31
N LEU A 118 -10.40 6.08 -24.73
CA LEU A 118 -11.45 6.24 -23.72
C LEU A 118 -10.94 5.84 -22.32
N HIS A 119 -9.75 6.32 -21.97
CA HIS A 119 -9.07 5.91 -20.73
C HIS A 119 -9.85 6.30 -19.47
N PHE A 120 -10.60 7.42 -19.48
CA PHE A 120 -11.39 7.84 -18.33
C PHE A 120 -12.59 6.92 -18.07
N LEU A 121 -13.25 6.37 -19.10
CA LEU A 121 -14.29 5.35 -18.95
C LEU A 121 -13.71 4.05 -18.39
N PHE A 122 -12.48 3.71 -18.80
CA PHE A 122 -11.77 2.56 -18.28
C PHE A 122 -11.36 2.74 -16.81
N ASP A 123 -10.89 3.93 -16.43
CA ASP A 123 -10.57 4.26 -15.05
C ASP A 123 -11.86 4.26 -14.20
N GLY A 124 -12.96 4.86 -14.68
CA GLY A 124 -14.26 4.79 -14.00
C GLY A 124 -14.80 3.37 -13.84
N LEU A 125 -14.52 2.46 -14.78
CA LEU A 125 -14.92 1.06 -14.65
C LEU A 125 -14.15 0.39 -13.49
N GLN A 126 -12.89 0.77 -13.25
CA GLN A 126 -12.14 0.29 -12.10
C GLN A 126 -12.65 0.87 -10.79
N ASP A 127 -13.04 2.14 -10.78
CA ASP A 127 -13.64 2.77 -9.61
C ASP A 127 -14.98 2.07 -9.26
N TYR A 128 -15.81 1.80 -10.28
CA TYR A 128 -17.02 0.99 -10.12
C TYR A 128 -16.73 -0.38 -9.49
N MET A 129 -15.70 -1.08 -9.97
CA MET A 129 -15.29 -2.37 -9.40
C MET A 129 -14.91 -2.26 -7.91
N ASN A 130 -14.21 -1.20 -7.53
CA ASN A 130 -13.78 -0.98 -6.16
C ASN A 130 -14.93 -0.58 -5.23
N GLU A 131 -15.94 0.12 -5.73
CA GLU A 131 -17.04 0.64 -4.91
C GLU A 131 -18.27 -0.27 -4.89
N ARG A 132 -18.69 -0.75 -6.05
CA ARG A 132 -19.93 -1.52 -6.21
C ARG A 132 -19.71 -3.03 -6.17
N LEU A 133 -18.51 -3.49 -6.49
CA LEU A 133 -18.17 -4.92 -6.53
C LEU A 133 -17.19 -5.36 -5.43
N ASP A 134 -16.99 -4.55 -4.38
CA ASP A 134 -16.04 -4.83 -3.27
C ASP A 134 -16.30 -6.17 -2.55
N GLY A 135 -17.52 -6.69 -2.62
CA GLY A 135 -17.89 -8.00 -2.06
C GLY A 135 -17.52 -9.21 -2.91
N TYR A 136 -17.08 -9.02 -4.16
CA TYR A 136 -16.89 -10.10 -5.14
C TYR A 136 -15.44 -10.24 -5.56
N LEU A 137 -15.01 -11.48 -5.84
CA LEU A 137 -13.69 -11.72 -6.39
C LEU A 137 -13.70 -11.53 -7.91
N LEU A 138 -13.00 -10.50 -8.39
CA LEU A 138 -12.79 -10.32 -9.82
C LEU A 138 -11.72 -11.30 -10.33
N THR A 139 -12.13 -12.22 -11.20
CA THR A 139 -11.25 -13.28 -11.72
C THR A 139 -10.44 -12.81 -12.92
N GLY A 140 -9.25 -13.38 -13.08
CA GLY A 140 -8.43 -13.24 -14.29
C GLY A 140 -8.90 -14.12 -15.46
N ARG A 141 -10.02 -14.85 -15.32
CA ARG A 141 -10.55 -15.71 -16.38
C ARG A 141 -11.08 -14.84 -17.53
N GLY A 142 -10.77 -15.25 -18.76
CA GLY A 142 -11.08 -14.45 -19.97
C GLY A 142 -10.10 -13.32 -20.26
N ASN A 143 -8.89 -13.35 -19.66
CA ASN A 143 -7.80 -12.40 -19.92
C ASN A 143 -8.26 -10.91 -19.84
N PRO A 144 -8.73 -10.48 -18.67
CA PRO A 144 -9.23 -9.12 -18.55
C PRO A 144 -8.07 -8.12 -18.61
N ALA A 145 -7.99 -7.34 -19.69
CA ALA A 145 -6.99 -6.28 -19.85
C ALA A 145 -7.01 -5.22 -18.72
N VAL A 146 -8.15 -5.02 -18.05
CA VAL A 146 -8.25 -4.19 -16.83
C VAL A 146 -7.34 -4.64 -15.70
N LEU A 147 -6.98 -5.93 -15.66
CA LEU A 147 -6.07 -6.49 -14.68
C LEU A 147 -4.60 -6.45 -15.12
N LYS A 148 -4.29 -6.04 -16.36
CA LYS A 148 -2.93 -6.15 -16.93
C LYS A 148 -2.13 -4.86 -16.90
N VAL A 149 -2.73 -3.74 -17.33
CA VAL A 149 -1.97 -2.52 -17.61
C VAL A 149 -2.05 -1.52 -16.46
N ARG A 150 -3.17 -1.51 -15.72
CA ARG A 150 -3.43 -0.59 -14.61
C ARG A 150 -4.41 -1.21 -13.63
N ASP A 151 -4.18 -2.43 -13.15
CA ASP A 151 -5.04 -2.97 -12.08
C ASP A 151 -4.96 -2.01 -10.88
N ARG A 152 -6.05 -1.33 -10.50
CA ARG A 152 -6.16 -0.47 -9.31
C ARG A 152 -7.09 -1.08 -8.25
N ARG A 153 -7.33 -2.39 -8.31
CA ARG A 153 -8.18 -3.03 -7.31
C ARG A 153 -7.59 -2.86 -5.92
N ARG A 154 -8.49 -2.59 -4.98
CA ARG A 154 -8.16 -2.49 -3.56
C ARG A 154 -7.61 -3.82 -3.03
N TYR A 155 -8.23 -4.93 -3.41
CA TYR A 155 -7.80 -6.28 -3.03
C TYR A 155 -7.19 -7.02 -4.22
N ILE A 156 -6.00 -7.60 -4.00
CA ILE A 156 -5.31 -8.43 -4.98
C ILE A 156 -5.21 -9.88 -4.50
N PRO A 157 -5.25 -10.88 -5.41
CA PRO A 157 -5.07 -12.28 -5.02
C PRO A 157 -3.71 -12.54 -4.36
N GLY A 158 -3.69 -13.41 -3.35
CA GLY A 158 -2.46 -13.70 -2.59
C GLY A 158 -1.27 -14.14 -3.46
N PHE A 159 -1.48 -14.86 -4.56
CA PHE A 159 -0.38 -15.23 -5.47
C PHE A 159 0.26 -14.03 -6.17
N VAL A 160 -0.52 -12.99 -6.48
CA VAL A 160 -0.03 -11.73 -7.07
C VAL A 160 0.80 -10.98 -6.03
N ALA A 161 0.27 -10.84 -4.82
CA ALA A 161 0.97 -10.20 -3.71
C ALA A 161 2.29 -10.91 -3.38
N ARG A 162 2.29 -12.25 -3.34
CA ARG A 162 3.51 -13.06 -3.16
C ARG A 162 4.59 -12.75 -4.19
N LYS A 163 4.19 -12.64 -5.46
CA LYS A 163 5.11 -12.31 -6.56
C LYS A 163 5.67 -10.90 -6.40
N GLN A 164 4.82 -9.93 -6.01
CA GLN A 164 5.26 -8.55 -5.74
C GLN A 164 6.24 -8.47 -4.57
N LEU A 165 5.96 -9.17 -3.48
CA LEU A 165 6.80 -9.19 -2.27
C LEU A 165 8.03 -10.10 -2.41
N ARG A 166 8.09 -10.95 -3.44
CA ARG A 166 9.11 -11.99 -3.63
C ARG A 166 9.24 -12.88 -2.38
N VAL A 167 8.12 -13.44 -1.93
CA VAL A 167 8.04 -14.29 -0.73
C VAL A 167 7.47 -15.68 -1.02
N GLY A 168 7.89 -16.65 -0.21
CA GLY A 168 7.36 -18.00 -0.24
C GLY A 168 5.89 -18.08 0.19
N ARG A 169 5.24 -19.24 -0.03
CA ARG A 169 3.85 -19.45 0.41
C ARG A 169 3.71 -19.37 1.94
N GLN A 170 4.60 -20.06 2.67
CA GLN A 170 4.57 -20.09 4.13
C GLN A 170 4.85 -18.71 4.74
N GLU A 171 5.82 -17.99 4.18
CA GLU A 171 6.12 -16.61 4.61
C GLU A 171 4.93 -15.69 4.41
N PHE A 172 4.27 -15.76 3.25
CA PHE A 172 3.06 -14.98 2.98
C PHE A 172 1.91 -15.30 3.92
N THR A 173 1.66 -16.59 4.18
CA THR A 173 0.64 -17.01 5.16
C THR A 173 0.95 -16.41 6.54
N ARG A 174 2.20 -16.48 6.99
CA ARG A 174 2.62 -15.85 8.25
C ARG A 174 2.36 -14.33 8.27
N LEU A 175 2.63 -13.63 7.16
CA LEU A 175 2.40 -12.18 7.06
C LEU A 175 0.91 -11.83 7.18
N VAL A 176 0.04 -12.64 6.60
CA VAL A 176 -1.42 -12.48 6.71
C VAL A 176 -1.88 -12.81 8.13
N ASP A 177 -1.50 -13.97 8.67
CA ASP A 177 -1.95 -14.45 9.98
C ASP A 177 -1.51 -13.54 11.13
N ARG A 178 -0.36 -12.87 10.98
CA ARG A 178 0.19 -11.93 11.97
C ARG A 178 -0.27 -10.49 11.76
N GLY A 179 -1.12 -10.22 10.76
CA GLY A 179 -1.70 -8.90 10.51
C GLY A 179 -0.77 -7.88 9.85
N PHE A 180 0.39 -8.29 9.32
CA PHE A 180 1.26 -7.42 8.53
C PHE A 180 0.64 -7.09 7.16
N LEU A 181 -0.20 -7.99 6.65
CA LEU A 181 -0.98 -7.77 5.43
C LEU A 181 -2.46 -7.81 5.79
N GLN A 182 -3.18 -6.75 5.44
CA GLN A 182 -4.63 -6.73 5.60
C GLN A 182 -5.24 -7.67 4.57
N SER A 183 -5.91 -8.72 5.04
CA SER A 183 -6.49 -9.74 4.15
C SER A 183 -8.01 -9.79 4.25
N ARG A 184 -8.63 -10.26 3.17
CA ARG A 184 -10.04 -10.59 3.10
C ARG A 184 -10.19 -11.91 2.34
N VAL A 185 -11.02 -12.79 2.88
CA VAL A 185 -11.34 -14.07 2.22
C VAL A 185 -12.58 -13.87 1.37
N PHE A 186 -12.48 -14.22 0.10
CA PHE A 186 -13.59 -14.24 -0.84
C PHE A 186 -14.02 -15.69 -1.06
N ARG A 187 -15.28 -15.99 -0.77
CA ARG A 187 -15.86 -17.32 -1.02
C ARG A 187 -16.15 -17.47 -2.50
N THR A 188 -15.59 -18.50 -3.13
CA THR A 188 -15.85 -18.78 -4.55
C THR A 188 -16.39 -20.18 -4.78
N SER A 189 -16.96 -20.46 -5.94
CA SER A 189 -17.41 -21.81 -6.32
C SER A 189 -16.28 -22.86 -6.32
N TYR A 190 -15.02 -22.44 -6.42
CA TYR A 190 -13.84 -23.31 -6.36
C TYR A 190 -13.10 -23.22 -5.02
N GLY A 191 -13.73 -22.66 -3.99
CA GLY A 191 -13.20 -22.57 -2.63
C GLY A 191 -12.88 -21.15 -2.17
N ASP A 192 -12.31 -21.04 -0.99
CA ASP A 192 -11.98 -19.77 -0.37
C ASP A 192 -10.66 -19.21 -0.92
N VAL A 193 -10.70 -17.96 -1.39
CA VAL A 193 -9.53 -17.26 -1.93
C VAL A 193 -9.15 -16.12 -1.00
N ALA A 194 -7.96 -16.21 -0.40
CA ALA A 194 -7.38 -15.12 0.35
C ALA A 194 -6.85 -14.02 -0.61
N CYS A 195 -7.39 -12.83 -0.46
CA CYS A 195 -6.92 -11.62 -1.11
C CYS A 195 -6.36 -10.66 -0.06
N VAL A 196 -5.45 -9.79 -0.46
CA VAL A 196 -4.80 -8.81 0.41
C VAL A 196 -4.97 -7.41 -0.12
N HIS A 197 -5.07 -6.45 0.79
CA HIS A 197 -5.17 -5.04 0.48
C HIS A 197 -3.88 -4.58 -0.19
N ARG A 198 -4.00 -3.95 -1.34
CA ARG A 198 -2.87 -3.52 -2.17
C ARG A 198 -1.93 -2.58 -1.42
N ASP A 199 -2.48 -1.62 -0.67
CA ASP A 199 -1.65 -0.65 0.05
C ASP A 199 -0.88 -1.33 1.18
N SER A 200 -1.47 -2.30 1.89
CA SER A 200 -0.72 -3.07 2.89
C SER A 200 0.44 -3.86 2.28
N VAL A 201 0.29 -4.36 1.05
CA VAL A 201 1.38 -5.01 0.31
C VAL A 201 2.47 -4.02 -0.05
N ARG A 202 2.10 -2.81 -0.49
CA ARG A 202 3.06 -1.75 -0.83
C ARG A 202 3.81 -1.27 0.41
N GLU A 203 3.11 -0.96 1.48
CA GLU A 203 3.67 -0.53 2.77
C GLU A 203 4.65 -1.59 3.29
N TYR A 204 4.25 -2.86 3.29
CA TYR A 204 5.14 -3.94 3.70
C TYR A 204 6.33 -4.10 2.75
N ALA A 205 6.17 -3.92 1.44
CA ALA A 205 7.28 -3.95 0.50
C ALA A 205 8.31 -2.84 0.78
N GLU A 206 7.85 -1.64 1.12
CA GLU A 206 8.70 -0.52 1.50
C GLU A 206 9.45 -0.79 2.82
N VAL A 207 8.76 -1.37 3.82
CA VAL A 207 9.40 -1.83 5.06
C VAL A 207 10.44 -2.91 4.77
N LYS A 208 10.10 -3.92 3.95
CA LYS A 208 10.99 -5.03 3.60
C LYS A 208 12.31 -4.56 3.00
N GLN A 209 12.30 -3.50 2.20
CA GLN A 209 13.54 -2.91 1.63
C GLN A 209 14.45 -2.29 2.69
N ARG A 210 13.90 -1.90 3.84
CA ARG A 210 14.62 -1.31 4.97
C ARG A 210 14.95 -2.32 6.07
N LEU A 211 14.55 -3.59 5.93
CA LEU A 211 14.83 -4.60 6.94
C LEU A 211 16.30 -4.98 6.92
N VAL A 212 16.92 -4.93 8.10
CA VAL A 212 18.32 -5.25 8.32
C VAL A 212 18.41 -6.50 9.17
N GLY A 213 19.23 -7.46 8.74
CA GLY A 213 19.47 -8.67 9.52
C GLY A 213 20.29 -8.38 10.78
N ARG A 214 20.07 -9.18 11.83
CA ARG A 214 20.76 -9.02 13.12
C ARG A 214 22.29 -8.93 13.03
N ARG A 215 22.94 -9.73 12.18
CA ARG A 215 24.40 -9.74 12.03
C ARG A 215 24.91 -8.42 11.46
N GLN A 216 24.35 -8.02 10.32
CA GLN A 216 24.68 -6.74 9.69
C GLN A 216 24.47 -5.58 10.66
N LEU A 217 23.32 -5.54 11.35
CA LEU A 217 23.05 -4.48 12.32
C LEU A 217 24.04 -4.48 13.49
N SER A 218 24.45 -5.65 14.00
CA SER A 218 25.44 -5.71 15.08
C SER A 218 26.81 -5.16 14.67
N GLU A 219 27.22 -5.43 13.43
CA GLU A 219 28.48 -4.92 12.86
C GLU A 219 28.41 -3.38 12.71
N GLU A 220 27.30 -2.85 12.20
CA GLU A 220 27.09 -1.41 12.03
C GLU A 220 27.01 -0.63 13.35
N LEU A 221 26.40 -1.23 14.38
CA LEU A 221 26.33 -0.64 15.72
C LEU A 221 27.63 -0.82 16.51
N GLY A 222 28.57 -1.65 16.04
CA GLY A 222 29.83 -1.94 16.73
C GLY A 222 29.65 -2.76 18.02
N ILE A 223 28.63 -3.61 18.09
CA ILE A 223 28.32 -4.44 19.27
C ILE A 223 28.28 -5.92 18.93
N SER A 224 28.43 -6.79 19.93
CA SER A 224 28.30 -8.23 19.71
C SER A 224 26.86 -8.63 19.40
N LEU A 225 26.68 -9.75 18.68
CA LEU A 225 25.36 -10.35 18.44
C LEU A 225 24.58 -10.61 19.74
N HIS A 226 25.28 -11.01 20.81
CA HIS A 226 24.68 -11.25 22.11
C HIS A 226 24.20 -9.94 22.76
N ALA A 227 24.99 -8.87 22.66
CA ALA A 227 24.58 -7.54 23.13
C ALA A 227 23.32 -7.04 22.41
N LEU A 228 23.26 -7.18 21.09
CA LEU A 228 22.08 -6.80 20.29
C LEU A 228 20.83 -7.62 20.68
N TYR A 229 21.00 -8.91 20.97
CA TYR A 229 19.91 -9.73 21.50
C TYR A 229 19.43 -9.22 22.86
N SER A 230 20.34 -8.90 23.79
CA SER A 230 20.00 -8.37 25.10
C SER A 230 19.29 -7.00 25.01
N LEU A 231 19.68 -6.13 24.08
CA LEU A 231 18.97 -4.88 23.80
C LEU A 231 17.52 -5.13 23.37
N SER A 232 17.30 -6.19 22.61
CA SER A 232 15.97 -6.50 22.09
C SER A 232 15.06 -7.12 23.15
N VAL A 233 15.59 -8.07 23.93
CA VAL A 233 14.86 -8.65 25.07
C VAL A 233 14.53 -7.59 26.12
N GLY A 234 15.44 -6.64 26.31
CA GLY A 234 15.26 -5.49 27.20
C GLY A 234 14.33 -4.40 26.69
N ASN A 235 13.68 -4.58 25.54
CA ASN A 235 12.82 -3.59 24.86
C ASN A 235 13.50 -2.25 24.53
N VAL A 236 14.84 -2.18 24.55
CA VAL A 236 15.59 -0.97 24.18
C VAL A 236 15.55 -0.76 22.67
N LEU A 237 15.79 -1.84 21.90
CA LEU A 237 15.69 -1.81 20.45
C LEU A 237 14.70 -2.87 19.98
N LYS A 238 13.55 -2.44 19.48
CA LYS A 238 12.46 -3.37 19.14
C LYS A 238 12.70 -4.01 17.76
N PRO A 239 12.77 -5.35 17.65
CA PRO A 239 12.84 -6.00 16.35
C PRO A 239 11.52 -5.82 15.58
N PHE A 240 11.65 -5.71 14.26
CA PHE A 240 10.50 -5.73 13.37
C PHE A 240 9.93 -7.15 13.27
N HIS A 241 10.80 -8.14 12.97
CA HIS A 241 10.50 -9.58 13.01
C HIS A 241 11.41 -10.30 14.00
N SER A 242 10.88 -11.27 14.74
CA SER A 242 11.69 -12.13 15.61
C SER A 242 10.96 -13.44 15.96
N PRO A 243 11.70 -14.52 16.28
CA PRO A 243 11.09 -15.79 16.70
C PRO A 243 10.10 -15.62 17.85
N GLN A 244 10.39 -14.72 18.78
CA GLN A 244 9.56 -14.47 19.97
C GLN A 244 8.34 -13.59 19.68
N LYS A 245 8.44 -12.67 18.71
CA LYS A 245 7.35 -11.72 18.41
C LYS A 245 6.31 -12.32 17.47
N ASP A 246 6.75 -12.91 16.37
CA ASP A 246 5.85 -13.37 15.29
C ASP A 246 6.19 -14.77 14.77
N GLY A 247 7.18 -15.44 15.36
CA GLY A 247 7.64 -16.76 14.94
C GLY A 247 8.50 -16.72 13.67
N TRP A 248 9.03 -15.54 13.30
CA TRP A 248 9.97 -15.45 12.19
C TRP A 248 11.28 -16.18 12.54
N PRO A 249 11.86 -17.00 11.65
CA PRO A 249 13.07 -17.76 11.99
C PRO A 249 14.31 -16.88 12.23
N GLN A 250 14.30 -15.68 11.67
CA GLN A 250 15.41 -14.73 11.74
C GLN A 250 14.95 -13.40 12.34
N TRP A 251 15.90 -12.71 12.96
CA TRP A 251 15.69 -11.39 13.54
C TRP A 251 15.94 -10.32 12.48
N TYR A 252 14.95 -9.45 12.28
CA TYR A 252 15.04 -8.29 11.42
C TYR A 252 14.65 -7.03 12.17
N TYR A 253 15.29 -5.92 11.81
CA TYR A 253 15.04 -4.59 12.35
C TYR A 253 14.72 -3.64 11.21
N ASP A 254 13.79 -2.72 11.38
CA ASP A 254 13.57 -1.64 10.41
C ASP A 254 14.69 -0.62 10.58
N ARG A 255 15.51 -0.41 9.54
CA ARG A 255 16.56 0.61 9.50
C ARG A 255 16.06 1.96 9.99
N LYS A 256 14.87 2.37 9.56
CA LYS A 256 14.31 3.67 9.93
C LYS A 256 14.15 3.81 11.44
N ALA A 257 13.62 2.78 12.11
CA ALA A 257 13.44 2.76 13.55
C ALA A 257 14.78 2.73 14.31
N VAL A 258 15.80 2.05 13.76
CA VAL A 258 17.16 2.06 14.31
C VAL A 258 17.77 3.46 14.21
N ASP A 259 17.64 4.12 13.06
CA ASP A 259 18.19 5.44 12.83
C ASP A 259 17.50 6.50 13.70
N GLU A 260 16.17 6.41 13.86
CA GLU A 260 15.40 7.23 14.81
C GLU A 260 15.92 7.04 16.24
N TRP A 261 16.06 5.79 16.69
CA TRP A 261 16.63 5.48 18.01
C TRP A 261 18.05 6.04 18.21
N LEU A 262 18.92 5.93 17.21
CA LEU A 262 20.26 6.53 17.27
C LEU A 262 20.22 8.05 17.32
N ASN A 263 19.29 8.68 16.63
CA ASN A 263 19.09 10.14 16.67
C ASN A 263 18.59 10.60 18.04
N ASP A 264 17.67 9.86 18.66
CA ASP A 264 17.21 10.13 20.01
C ASP A 264 18.37 10.04 21.01
N LEU A 265 19.22 9.02 20.90
CA LEU A 265 20.44 8.92 21.71
C LEU A 265 21.39 10.10 21.50
N ARG A 266 21.55 10.58 20.26
CA ARG A 266 22.37 11.77 19.96
C ARG A 266 21.78 13.03 20.58
N ALA A 267 20.46 13.18 20.58
CA ALA A 267 19.78 14.32 21.19
C ALA A 267 19.92 14.33 22.73
N LEU A 268 19.96 13.15 23.35
CA LEU A 268 20.21 13.00 24.79
C LEU A 268 21.68 13.21 25.18
N ALA A 269 22.61 12.98 24.25
CA ALA A 269 24.04 13.03 24.53
C ALA A 269 24.58 14.47 24.58
N GLN A 270 25.33 14.79 25.63
CA GLN A 270 26.00 16.07 25.79
C GLN A 270 27.39 16.08 25.12
N PRO A 271 27.86 17.21 24.57
CA PRO A 271 29.23 17.30 24.09
C PRO A 271 30.21 17.07 25.24
N ILE A 272 31.25 16.28 24.98
CA ILE A 272 32.23 15.91 26.00
C ILE A 272 33.23 17.05 26.29
N SER A 273 32.78 18.12 26.94
CA SER A 273 33.66 19.19 27.42
C SER A 273 34.00 18.99 28.89
N GLY A 274 35.27 18.76 29.21
CA GLY A 274 35.77 18.74 30.59
C GLY A 274 35.66 17.41 31.36
N VAL A 275 35.14 16.33 30.76
CA VAL A 275 35.08 15.00 31.39
C VAL A 275 36.45 14.31 31.26
N LYS A 276 37.26 14.37 32.33
CA LYS A 276 38.65 13.81 32.34
C LYS A 276 38.73 12.29 32.20
N GLN A 277 37.71 11.54 32.65
CA GLN A 277 37.68 10.08 32.59
C GLN A 277 36.34 9.59 32.02
N SER A 278 36.30 9.43 30.70
CA SER A 278 35.18 8.84 29.98
C SER A 278 35.53 7.44 29.49
N LEU A 279 34.54 6.56 29.49
CA LEU A 279 34.59 5.25 28.86
C LEU A 279 33.56 5.23 27.74
N SER A 280 33.89 4.63 26.59
CA SER A 280 32.85 4.32 25.59
C SER A 280 31.82 3.35 26.20
N LEU A 281 30.63 3.24 25.61
CA LEU A 281 29.65 2.26 26.08
C LEU A 281 30.20 0.83 26.06
N SER A 282 30.99 0.47 25.05
CA SER A 282 31.62 -0.84 24.95
C SER A 282 32.68 -1.08 26.04
N GLU A 283 33.51 -0.08 26.33
CA GLU A 283 34.48 -0.12 27.43
C GLU A 283 33.80 -0.17 28.80
N ALA A 284 32.70 0.57 28.98
CA ALA A 284 31.92 0.56 30.21
C ALA A 284 31.33 -0.82 30.48
N VAL A 285 30.68 -1.43 29.47
CA VAL A 285 30.18 -2.80 29.60
C VAL A 285 31.32 -3.76 29.88
N ALA A 286 32.43 -3.70 29.15
CA ALA A 286 33.57 -4.59 29.38
C ALA A 286 34.16 -4.47 30.80
N ALA A 287 34.31 -3.25 31.31
CA ALA A 287 34.86 -2.98 32.63
C ALA A 287 33.94 -3.43 33.78
N PHE A 288 32.62 -3.36 33.56
CA PHE A 288 31.62 -3.57 34.61
C PHE A 288 30.72 -4.80 34.41
N ASN A 289 31.02 -5.65 33.42
CA ASN A 289 30.21 -6.83 33.10
C ASN A 289 30.12 -7.82 34.28
N LYS A 290 31.21 -7.96 35.06
CA LYS A 290 31.23 -8.85 36.24
C LYS A 290 30.26 -8.40 37.34
N GLN A 291 29.89 -7.12 37.35
CA GLN A 291 28.93 -6.52 38.27
C GLN A 291 27.49 -6.53 37.70
N GLY A 292 27.28 -7.16 36.53
CA GLY A 292 25.97 -7.26 35.87
C GLY A 292 25.63 -6.08 34.95
N VAL A 293 26.57 -5.16 34.72
CA VAL A 293 26.34 -4.04 33.79
C VAL A 293 26.29 -4.55 32.36
N SER A 294 25.18 -4.27 31.70
CA SER A 294 24.93 -4.58 30.29
C SER A 294 24.49 -3.33 29.53
N TYR A 295 24.54 -3.36 28.20
CA TYR A 295 24.00 -2.27 27.37
C TYR A 295 22.55 -1.95 27.72
N CYS A 296 21.73 -2.97 27.96
CA CYS A 296 20.34 -2.80 28.36
C CYS A 296 20.22 -1.96 29.64
N SER A 297 20.95 -2.34 30.70
CA SER A 297 20.94 -1.58 31.96
C SER A 297 21.47 -0.15 31.82
N LEU A 298 22.48 0.06 30.96
CA LEU A 298 23.02 1.39 30.71
C LEU A 298 22.00 2.29 30.00
N PHE A 299 21.32 1.79 28.96
CA PHE A 299 20.33 2.58 28.24
C PHE A 299 19.09 2.88 29.08
N HIS A 300 18.63 1.95 29.92
CA HIS A 300 17.56 2.23 30.89
C HIS A 300 17.97 3.32 31.89
N ALA A 301 19.16 3.22 32.48
CA ALA A 301 19.66 4.23 33.41
C ALA A 301 19.88 5.61 32.75
N VAL A 302 20.23 5.65 31.47
CA VAL A 302 20.27 6.91 30.69
C VAL A 302 18.86 7.44 30.44
N GLY A 303 17.90 6.59 30.06
CA GLY A 303 16.50 6.98 29.84
C GLY A 303 15.79 7.49 31.10
N GLU A 304 16.15 6.96 32.27
CA GLU A 304 15.69 7.41 33.59
C GLU A 304 16.39 8.70 34.07
N GLY A 305 17.44 9.14 33.38
CA GLY A 305 18.24 10.31 33.76
C GLY A 305 19.27 10.05 34.87
N THR A 306 19.42 8.80 35.32
CA THR A 306 20.41 8.39 36.33
C THR A 306 21.84 8.52 35.82
N LEU A 307 22.08 8.19 34.54
CA LEU A 307 23.37 8.35 33.88
C LEU A 307 23.29 9.43 32.80
N LYS A 308 24.35 10.25 32.68
CA LYS A 308 24.46 11.22 31.59
C LYS A 308 25.27 10.62 30.46
N LEU A 309 24.71 10.67 29.25
CA LEU A 309 25.37 10.25 28.04
C LEU A 309 26.19 11.40 27.46
N TYR A 310 27.40 11.12 27.00
CA TYR A 310 28.29 12.09 26.35
C TYR A 310 28.64 11.62 24.94
N ARG A 311 28.97 12.57 24.06
CA ARG A 311 29.41 12.30 22.69
C ARG A 311 30.70 13.03 22.35
N ARG A 312 31.62 12.37 21.63
CA ARG A 312 32.81 13.00 21.03
C ARG A 312 32.47 13.60 19.66
N GLN A 313 32.83 14.86 19.46
CA GLN A 313 32.45 15.67 18.30
C GLN A 313 33.06 15.19 16.97
N LYS A 314 34.18 14.45 17.02
CA LYS A 314 34.88 13.92 15.84
C LYS A 314 34.31 12.59 15.32
N ASP A 315 33.39 11.98 16.05
CA ASP A 315 32.87 10.67 15.68
C ASP A 315 31.67 10.85 14.74
N ASN A 316 31.96 10.75 13.44
CA ASN A 316 30.97 10.73 12.37
C ASN A 316 30.37 9.33 12.17
N GLU A 317 30.57 8.43 13.13
CA GLU A 317 30.21 7.03 13.00
C GLU A 317 28.77 6.78 13.47
N SER A 318 28.03 5.97 12.72
CA SER A 318 26.73 5.38 13.10
C SER A 318 26.83 4.33 14.22
N SER A 319 28.01 4.20 14.84
CA SER A 319 28.34 3.20 15.85
C SER A 319 27.97 3.68 17.25
N LEU A 320 27.65 2.73 18.15
CA LEU A 320 27.46 3.02 19.57
C LEU A 320 28.76 3.42 20.28
N ASN A 321 29.91 3.22 19.65
CA ASN A 321 31.21 3.57 20.21
C ASN A 321 31.43 5.07 20.38
N CYS A 322 30.66 5.92 19.68
CA CYS A 322 30.75 7.38 19.82
C CYS A 322 30.11 7.91 21.11
N PHE A 323 29.37 7.06 21.82
CA PHE A 323 28.73 7.41 23.08
C PHE A 323 29.59 6.98 24.26
N HIS A 324 29.68 7.88 25.23
CA HIS A 324 30.53 7.74 26.40
C HIS A 324 29.77 8.00 27.68
N LEU A 325 30.25 7.41 28.77
CA LEU A 325 29.79 7.64 30.13
C LEU A 325 30.96 8.09 31.00
N SER A 326 30.67 8.90 32.02
CA SER A 326 31.67 9.27 33.02
C SER A 326 31.98 8.07 33.91
N ARG A 327 33.26 7.74 34.08
CA ARG A 327 33.67 6.64 34.97
C ARG A 327 33.24 6.88 36.42
N PHE A 328 33.16 8.14 36.84
CA PHE A 328 32.69 8.51 38.17
C PHE A 328 31.20 8.19 38.36
N GLN A 329 30.38 8.50 37.35
CA GLN A 329 28.94 8.20 37.37
C GLN A 329 28.67 6.69 37.43
N LEU A 330 29.42 5.91 36.65
CA LEU A 330 29.32 4.45 36.69
C LEU A 330 29.68 3.88 38.07
N LYS A 331 30.73 4.41 38.71
CA LYS A 331 31.13 4.02 40.06
C LYS A 331 30.08 4.37 41.11
N SER A 332 29.45 5.54 41.01
CA SER A 332 28.40 5.95 41.95
C SER A 332 27.11 5.17 41.75
N TRP A 333 26.77 4.83 40.50
CA TRP A 333 25.55 4.11 40.15
C TRP A 333 25.58 2.64 40.59
N TYR A 334 26.76 2.01 40.61
CA TYR A 334 26.98 0.67 41.16
C TYR A 334 27.96 0.71 42.35
N PRO A 335 27.49 0.96 43.59
CA PRO A 335 28.38 1.16 44.75
C PRO A 335 29.22 -0.05 45.16
N SER A 336 28.94 -1.26 44.64
CA SER A 336 29.72 -2.48 44.92
C SER A 336 31.10 -2.50 44.22
N LEU A 337 31.67 -1.33 43.91
CA LEU A 337 32.86 -1.12 43.08
C LEU A 337 34.14 -0.77 43.86
N SER A 338 34.18 -1.04 45.17
CA SER A 338 35.40 -1.01 45.98
C SER A 338 36.17 -2.33 45.89
#